data_AF-A0A8J6T9P7-F1
#
_entry.id   AF-A0A8J6T9P7-F1
#
_cell.length_a   1.000
_cell.length_b   1.000
_cell.length_c   1.000
_cell.angle_alpha   90.00
_cell.angle_beta   90.00
_cell.angle_gamma   90.00
#
_symmetry.space_group_name_H-M   'P 1'
#
loop_
_entity.id
_entity.type
_entity.pdbx_description
1 polymer ?
#
loop_
_entity_poly.entity_id
_entity_poly.type
_entity_poly.pdbx_seq_one_letter_code
_entity_poly.pdbx_strand_id
1 'polypeptide(L)'
;MNLSFFLDKNLFNAGTSFFKQLNIPLNSNTTTPLHLKDILKDKFKSQEIFEEVSATCFLGLAHSSVFDAIRALMTPPEKPRKKIGFVVKEKKAAYGKRTKGSRKKK
;
A
#
# COMPACT_ATOMS: atom_id res chain seq x y z
N MET A 1 25.88 25.30 -3.78
CA MET A 1 24.49 24.86 -4.04
C MET A 1 23.84 25.89 -4.94
N ASN A 2 23.31 25.50 -6.10
CA ASN A 2 22.80 26.46 -7.09
C ASN A 2 21.27 26.55 -7.01
N LEU A 3 20.75 27.75 -6.73
CA LEU A 3 19.30 28.01 -6.61
C LEU A 3 18.71 28.71 -7.85
N SER A 4 19.53 29.04 -8.86
CA SER A 4 19.05 29.71 -10.07
C SER A 4 17.99 28.89 -10.82
N PHE A 5 17.94 27.58 -10.60
CA PHE A 5 16.94 26.70 -11.19
C PHE A 5 15.49 27.07 -10.83
N PHE A 6 15.25 27.73 -9.69
CA PHE A 6 13.90 28.14 -9.27
C PHE A 6 13.42 29.45 -9.91
N LEU A 7 14.30 30.17 -10.60
CA LEU A 7 13.96 31.43 -11.28
C LEU A 7 13.33 31.15 -12.65
N ASP A 8 13.89 30.19 -13.40
CA ASP A 8 13.56 29.99 -14.81
C ASP A 8 12.73 28.72 -15.08
N LYS A 9 12.68 27.79 -14.12
CA LYS A 9 12.01 26.49 -14.29
C LYS A 9 10.83 26.37 -13.34
N ASN A 10 9.80 25.62 -13.77
CA ASN A 10 8.71 25.24 -12.89
C ASN A 10 9.21 24.47 -11.65
N LEU A 11 8.45 24.51 -10.56
CA LEU A 11 8.83 23.93 -9.26
C LEU A 11 9.24 22.46 -9.37
N PHE A 12 8.61 21.69 -10.24
CA PHE A 12 8.90 20.28 -10.47
C PHE A 12 10.29 20.07 -11.09
N ASN A 13 10.61 20.80 -12.16
CA ASN A 13 11.89 20.72 -12.86
C ASN A 13 13.01 21.30 -12.00
N ALA A 14 12.76 22.43 -11.35
CA ALA A 14 13.69 23.07 -10.42
C ALA A 14 14.01 22.14 -9.24
N GLY A 15 12.98 21.58 -8.61
CA GLY A 15 13.10 20.60 -7.53
C GLY A 15 13.87 19.36 -7.95
N THR A 16 13.54 18.78 -9.10
CA THR A 16 14.25 17.60 -9.61
C THR A 16 15.74 17.87 -9.84
N SER A 17 16.08 19.02 -10.44
CA SER A 17 17.49 19.42 -10.63
C SER A 17 18.21 19.65 -9.29
N PHE A 18 17.53 20.26 -8.32
CA PHE A 18 18.06 20.54 -6.99
C PHE A 18 18.37 19.27 -6.20
N PHE A 19 17.44 18.32 -6.13
CA PHE A 19 17.64 17.05 -5.43
C PHE A 19 18.72 16.19 -6.10
N LYS A 20 18.83 16.23 -7.43
CA LYS A 20 19.96 15.63 -8.16
C LYS A 20 21.30 16.25 -7.76
N GLN A 21 21.37 17.58 -7.64
CA GLN A 21 22.58 18.26 -7.17
C GLN A 21 22.96 17.86 -5.74
N LEU A 22 21.97 17.59 -4.88
CA LEU A 22 22.19 17.11 -3.52
C LEU A 22 22.50 15.62 -3.43
N ASN A 23 22.49 14.89 -4.56
CA ASN A 23 22.62 13.43 -4.61
C ASN A 23 21.59 12.69 -3.73
N ILE A 24 20.39 13.25 -3.63
CA ILE A 24 19.29 12.66 -2.86
C ILE A 24 18.33 11.95 -3.83
N PRO A 25 18.05 10.65 -3.64
CA PRO A 25 17.11 9.93 -4.48
C PRO A 25 15.68 10.46 -4.29
N LEU A 26 15.03 10.78 -5.40
CA LEU A 26 13.62 11.16 -5.45
C LEU A 26 12.78 9.90 -5.68
N ASN A 27 12.05 9.47 -4.64
CA ASN A 27 11.22 8.26 -4.68
C ASN A 27 9.80 8.52 -5.23
N SER A 28 9.45 9.76 -5.53
CA SER A 28 8.16 10.12 -6.11
C SER A 28 8.32 11.25 -7.12
N ASN A 29 8.00 10.92 -8.35
CA ASN A 29 7.95 11.79 -9.52
C ASN A 29 6.56 11.68 -10.14
N THR A 30 5.53 11.96 -9.34
CA THR A 30 4.17 12.12 -9.87
C THR A 30 4.16 13.39 -10.72
N THR A 31 4.22 13.23 -12.03
CA THR A 31 4.14 14.32 -13.02
C THR A 31 2.76 14.97 -13.03
N THR A 32 1.77 14.31 -12.42
CA THR A 32 0.39 14.79 -12.28
C THR A 32 0.25 15.59 -10.99
N PRO A 33 -0.10 16.88 -11.06
CA PRO A 33 -0.48 17.67 -9.88
C PRO A 33 -1.65 17.03 -9.16
N LEU A 34 -1.66 17.09 -7.83
CA LEU A 34 -2.85 16.73 -7.06
C LEU A 34 -3.79 17.94 -6.98
N HIS A 35 -5.10 17.68 -7.04
CA HIS A 35 -6.10 18.71 -6.79
C HIS A 35 -6.11 19.07 -5.30
N LEU A 36 -5.94 20.36 -4.99
CA LEU A 36 -5.89 20.86 -3.61
C LEU A 36 -7.13 20.50 -2.81
N LYS A 37 -8.30 20.55 -3.48
CA LYS A 37 -9.60 20.19 -2.92
C LYS A 37 -9.61 18.76 -2.38
N ASP A 38 -8.99 17.82 -3.08
CA ASP A 38 -8.94 16.43 -2.62
C ASP A 38 -8.08 16.22 -1.39
N ILE A 39 -7.09 17.09 -1.17
CA ILE A 39 -6.18 17.02 -0.02
C ILE A 39 -6.80 17.70 1.20
N LEU A 40 -7.51 18.81 1.01
CA LEU A 40 -7.97 19.67 2.10
C LEU A 40 -9.45 19.55 2.45
N LYS A 41 -10.26 18.83 1.65
CA LYS A 41 -11.71 18.64 1.87
C LYS A 41 -12.10 18.17 3.26
N ASP A 42 -11.25 17.37 3.90
CA ASP A 42 -11.54 16.80 5.22
C ASP A 42 -11.27 17.79 6.37
N LYS A 43 -10.43 18.81 6.14
CA LYS A 43 -10.00 19.79 7.15
C LYS A 43 -10.56 21.19 6.93
N PHE A 44 -10.97 21.51 5.71
CA PHE A 44 -11.43 22.84 5.34
C PHE A 44 -12.71 22.74 4.51
N LYS A 45 -13.71 23.59 4.83
CA LYS A 45 -14.90 23.76 4.00
C LYS A 45 -14.48 24.26 2.62
N SER A 46 -15.17 23.81 1.58
CA SER A 46 -14.96 24.26 0.21
C SER A 46 -14.97 25.78 0.13
N GLN A 47 -13.80 26.39 -0.10
CA GLN A 47 -13.62 27.82 -0.33
C GLN A 47 -13.36 28.04 -1.82
N GLU A 48 -13.79 29.17 -2.38
CA GLU A 48 -13.51 29.57 -3.77
C GLU A 48 -12.01 29.50 -4.09
N ILE A 49 -11.16 29.72 -3.08
CA ILE A 49 -9.69 29.61 -3.15
C ILE A 49 -9.23 28.25 -3.69
N PHE A 50 -9.99 27.16 -3.50
CA PHE A 50 -9.61 25.85 -4.02
C PHE A 50 -9.80 25.71 -5.54
N GLU A 51 -10.69 26.50 -6.13
CA GLU A 51 -10.92 26.50 -7.58
C GLU A 51 -9.89 27.38 -8.31
N GLU A 52 -9.27 28.33 -7.61
CA GLU A 52 -8.22 29.21 -8.15
C GLU A 52 -6.84 28.53 -8.20
N VAL A 53 -6.62 27.48 -7.39
CA VAL A 53 -5.37 26.70 -7.40
C VAL A 53 -5.43 25.61 -8.48
N SER A 54 -4.80 25.88 -9.62
CA SER A 54 -4.78 24.98 -10.78
C SER A 54 -3.95 23.71 -10.57
N ALA A 55 -2.89 23.78 -9.76
CA ALA A 55 -1.98 22.66 -9.53
C ALA A 55 -1.30 22.78 -8.16
N THR A 56 -1.37 21.72 -7.36
CA THR A 56 -0.59 21.62 -6.11
C THR A 56 0.52 20.59 -6.27
N CYS A 57 1.75 21.02 -6.06
CA CYS A 57 2.94 20.19 -6.08
C CYS A 57 3.62 20.27 -4.71
N PHE A 58 3.94 19.12 -4.11
CA PHE A 58 4.74 19.06 -2.90
C PHE A 58 6.16 18.61 -3.24
N LEU A 59 7.14 19.25 -2.64
CA LEU A 59 8.54 18.88 -2.73
C LEU A 59 9.10 18.80 -1.31
N GLY A 60 9.60 17.64 -0.90
CA GLY A 60 10.09 17.45 0.46
C GLY A 60 10.77 16.10 0.68
N LEU A 61 11.48 16.01 1.80
CA LEU A 61 12.07 14.78 2.30
C LEU A 61 11.14 14.18 3.35
N ALA A 62 10.75 12.92 3.16
CA ALA A 62 9.94 12.19 4.12
C ALA A 62 10.75 11.01 4.65
N HIS A 63 10.78 10.86 5.98
CA HIS A 63 11.35 9.69 6.62
C HIS A 63 10.41 8.49 6.44
N SER A 64 10.97 7.28 6.27
CA SER A 64 10.22 6.05 6.03
C SER A 64 9.17 5.76 7.10
N SER A 65 9.43 6.15 8.36
CA SER A 65 8.53 5.96 9.50
C SER A 65 7.16 6.61 9.31
N VAL A 66 7.06 7.70 8.54
CA VAL A 66 5.78 8.37 8.25
C VAL A 66 4.88 7.45 7.43
N PHE A 67 5.46 6.70 6.50
CA PHE A 67 4.72 5.78 5.64
C PHE A 67 4.39 4.47 6.34
N ASP A 68 5.20 4.02 7.30
CA ASP A 68 4.90 2.82 8.09
C ASP A 68 3.66 3.01 8.95
N ALA A 69 3.51 4.19 9.57
CA ALA A 69 2.30 4.54 10.31
C ALA A 69 1.06 4.51 9.41
N ILE A 70 1.15 5.06 8.19
CA ILE A 70 0.05 5.07 7.23
C ILE A 70 -0.26 3.64 6.74
N ARG A 71 0.77 2.83 6.44
CA ARG A 71 0.60 1.42 6.03
C ARG A 71 -0.11 0.61 7.10
N ALA A 72 0.25 0.80 8.36
CA ALA A 72 -0.40 0.14 9.50
C ALA A 72 -1.88 0.52 9.63
N LEU A 73 -2.23 1.78 9.32
CA LEU A 73 -3.63 2.25 9.29
C LEU A 73 -4.41 1.73 8.08
N MET A 74 -3.74 1.52 6.94
CA MET A 74 -4.34 1.02 5.71
C MET A 74 -4.42 -0.51 5.65
N THR A 75 -3.86 -1.22 6.64
CA THR A 75 -3.92 -2.68 6.67
C THR A 75 -5.34 -3.11 7.07
N PRO A 76 -6.10 -3.83 6.22
CA PRO A 76 -7.44 -4.26 6.56
C PRO A 76 -7.39 -5.18 7.79
N PRO A 77 -8.30 -5.01 8.78
CA PRO A 77 -8.33 -5.89 9.94
C PRO A 77 -8.55 -7.33 9.49
N GLU A 78 -7.78 -8.28 10.03
CA GLU A 78 -7.93 -9.69 9.71
C GLU A 78 -9.36 -10.15 10.01
N LYS A 79 -10.13 -10.43 8.96
CA LYS A 79 -11.47 -11.02 9.12
C LYS A 79 -11.30 -12.37 9.83
N PRO A 80 -11.93 -12.59 11.00
CA PRO A 80 -11.90 -13.89 11.63
C PRO A 80 -12.50 -14.91 10.65
N ARG A 81 -11.71 -15.91 10.27
CA ARG A 81 -12.17 -17.01 9.42
C ARG A 81 -13.23 -17.80 10.20
N LYS A 82 -14.49 -17.42 10.06
CA LYS A 82 -15.63 -18.19 10.58
C LYS A 82 -15.62 -19.53 9.85
N LYS A 83 -15.22 -20.61 10.55
CA LYS A 83 -15.40 -21.97 10.05
C LYS A 83 -16.90 -22.28 10.06
N ILE A 84 -17.56 -22.04 8.93
CA ILE A 84 -18.93 -22.49 8.69
C ILE A 84 -18.83 -23.93 8.19
N GLY A 85 -18.92 -24.88 9.12
CA GLY A 85 -18.92 -26.30 8.80
C GLY A 85 -19.34 -27.12 10.00
N PHE A 86 -20.27 -28.05 9.79
CA PHE A 86 -20.66 -29.03 10.80
C PHE A 86 -19.64 -30.17 10.82
N VAL A 87 -19.11 -30.48 12.00
CA VAL A 87 -18.28 -31.68 12.21
C VAL A 87 -19.21 -32.84 12.53
N VAL A 88 -19.41 -33.75 11.58
CA VAL A 88 -20.11 -35.01 11.83
C VAL A 88 -19.12 -36.00 12.46
N LYS A 89 -19.33 -36.35 13.73
CA LYS A 89 -18.57 -37.41 14.42
C LYS A 89 -19.16 -38.78 14.04
N GLU A 90 -18.73 -39.35 12.94
CA GLU A 90 -19.09 -40.74 12.61
C GLU A 90 -18.24 -41.75 13.40
N LYS A 91 -18.86 -42.88 13.76
CA LYS A 91 -18.16 -44.01 14.40
C LYS A 91 -17.19 -44.63 13.37
N LYS A 92 -15.92 -44.80 13.75
CA LYS A 92 -14.87 -45.41 12.91
C LYS A 92 -15.37 -46.73 12.30
N ALA A 93 -15.46 -46.81 10.98
CA ALA A 93 -15.70 -48.07 10.29
C ALA A 93 -14.45 -48.98 10.43
N ALA A 94 -14.64 -50.21 10.90
CA ALA A 94 -13.58 -51.19 11.03
C ALA A 94 -13.28 -51.84 9.68
N TYR A 95 -12.49 -51.18 8.83
CA TYR A 95 -11.93 -51.82 7.64
C TYR A 95 -10.66 -52.61 8.01
N GLY A 96 -10.81 -53.92 8.21
CA GLY A 96 -9.72 -54.88 8.34
C GLY A 96 -9.62 -55.80 7.12
N LYS A 97 -8.42 -55.95 6.53
CA LYS A 97 -8.17 -56.87 5.40
C LYS A 97 -8.15 -58.33 5.87
N ARG A 98 -8.94 -59.20 5.22
CA ARG A 98 -8.89 -60.67 5.39
C ARG A 98 -7.60 -61.26 4.81
N THR A 99 -6.78 -61.91 5.62
CA THR A 99 -5.66 -62.76 5.18
C THR A 99 -6.20 -64.12 4.67
N LYS A 100 -5.92 -64.46 3.40
CA LYS A 100 -6.26 -65.77 2.80
C LYS A 100 -5.16 -66.78 3.09
N GLY A 101 -5.55 -67.93 3.65
CA GLY A 101 -4.67 -68.99 4.14
C GLY A 101 -3.86 -69.74 3.08
N SER A 102 -2.68 -70.21 3.49
CA SER A 102 -1.80 -71.12 2.76
C SER A 102 -2.29 -72.56 2.90
N ARG A 103 -2.68 -73.19 1.79
CA ARG A 103 -3.03 -74.61 1.71
C ARG A 103 -1.75 -75.43 1.44
N LYS A 104 -1.37 -76.26 2.41
CA LYS A 104 -0.22 -77.18 2.40
C LYS A 104 -0.40 -78.24 1.30
N LYS A 105 0.56 -78.39 0.37
CA LYS A 105 0.62 -79.52 -0.60
C LYS A 105 1.27 -80.74 0.08
N LYS A 106 0.67 -81.91 -0.17
CA LYS A 106 1.25 -83.24 0.08
C LYS A 106 1.82 -83.75 -1.24
#